data_AF-A0A349D2Y3-F1
#
_entry.id   AF-A0A349D2Y3-F1
#
_cell.length_a   1.000
_cell.length_b   1.000
_cell.length_c   1.000
_cell.angle_alpha   90.00
_cell.angle_beta   90.00
_cell.angle_gamma   90.00
#
_symmetry.space_group_name_H-M   'P 1'
#
loop_
_entity.id
_entity.type
_entity.pdbx_description
1 polymer ?
#
loop_
_entity_poly.entity_id
_entity_poly.type
_entity_poly.pdbx_seq_one_letter_code
_entity_poly.pdbx_strand_id
1 'polypeptide(L)'
;ERYARALKLEQEHAAAAGAALLAEQQALKEEQEANTRREAERIAQREARDQEALNASAPSSLSPDLQVIAARRGKLFATVEDVPVMYADVSLDEWYAPYVSYVIEENIATGYEDETGKPKGEFGVGNPITYAEVLKMAMQSSDQTFDLRGLPPPRNTSAKGTWAAAYLAQAEALSLSVFAPSRDVNKPATRGAVIQTLLEVLGIPTGAKAPSPFEDLPNNHPYAPAIVVATTYGLVSGDLDASGNPLNTFRPDDPINRAEVAKIIALIKELLQ
;
A
#
# COMPACT_ATOMS: atom_id res chain seq x y z
N GLU A 1 -33.34 33.02 27.49
CA GLU A 1 -33.29 33.47 26.08
C GLU A 1 -31.90 33.44 25.44
N ARG A 2 -30.86 34.08 26.01
CA ARG A 2 -29.50 34.07 25.42
C ARG A 2 -28.91 32.67 25.25
N TYR A 3 -29.08 31.79 26.24
CA TYR A 3 -28.59 30.41 26.20
C TYR A 3 -29.28 29.57 25.10
N ALA A 4 -30.60 29.69 24.96
CA ALA A 4 -31.36 28.98 23.93
C ALA A 4 -30.97 29.41 22.50
N ARG A 5 -30.63 30.70 22.31
CA ARG A 5 -30.11 31.19 21.03
C ARG A 5 -28.70 30.66 20.72
N ALA A 6 -27.83 30.58 21.72
CA ALA A 6 -26.47 30.05 21.54
C ALA A 6 -26.50 28.56 21.18
N LEU A 7 -27.31 27.75 21.86
CA LEU A 7 -27.47 26.33 21.57
C LEU A 7 -28.02 26.09 20.15
N LYS A 8 -28.99 26.91 19.73
CA LYS A 8 -29.54 26.82 18.37
C LYS A 8 -28.50 27.16 17.30
N LEU A 9 -27.67 28.18 17.54
CA LEU A 9 -26.58 28.55 16.65
C LEU A 9 -25.52 27.43 16.55
N GLU A 10 -25.20 26.79 17.67
CA GLU A 10 -24.26 25.68 17.74
C GLU A 10 -24.79 24.44 16.99
N GLN A 11 -26.09 24.13 17.13
CA GLN A 11 -26.74 23.08 16.36
C GLN A 11 -26.78 23.38 14.85
N GLU A 12 -27.01 24.64 14.47
CA GLU A 12 -26.97 25.07 13.07
C GLU A 12 -25.54 24.95 12.50
N HIS A 13 -24.51 25.31 13.27
CA HIS A 13 -23.11 25.15 12.89
C HIS A 13 -22.70 23.68 12.78
N ALA A 14 -23.11 22.82 13.72
CA ALA A 14 -22.85 21.39 13.68
C ALA A 14 -23.54 20.72 12.48
N ALA A 15 -24.78 21.13 12.17
CA ALA A 15 -25.49 20.65 10.99
C ALA A 15 -24.81 21.10 9.68
N ALA A 16 -24.34 22.34 9.62
CA ALA A 16 -23.59 22.85 8.48
C ALA A 16 -22.25 22.12 8.28
N ALA A 17 -21.52 21.85 9.38
CA ALA A 17 -20.29 21.08 9.34
C ALA A 17 -20.51 19.62 8.90
N GLY A 18 -21.59 18.99 9.38
CA GLY A 18 -21.98 17.64 8.93
C GLY A 18 -22.35 17.59 7.46
N ALA A 19 -23.06 18.60 6.95
CA ALA A 19 -23.40 18.70 5.53
C ALA A 19 -22.15 18.91 4.65
N ALA A 20 -21.19 19.73 5.11
CA ALA A 20 -19.93 19.95 4.40
C ALA A 20 -19.09 18.67 4.32
N LEU A 21 -18.98 17.92 5.43
CA LEU A 21 -18.26 16.64 5.46
C LEU A 21 -18.90 15.60 4.53
N LEU A 22 -20.23 15.54 4.47
CA LEU A 22 -20.94 14.61 3.60
C LEU A 22 -20.71 14.94 2.11
N ALA A 23 -20.68 16.23 1.77
CA ALA A 23 -20.38 16.69 0.42
C ALA A 23 -18.92 16.36 0.02
N GLU A 24 -17.97 16.50 0.95
CA GLU A 24 -16.57 16.14 0.74
C GLU A 24 -16.41 14.62 0.56
N GLN A 25 -17.10 13.81 1.35
CA GLN A 25 -17.12 12.34 1.19
C GLN A 25 -17.74 11.90 -0.14
N GLN A 26 -18.78 12.59 -0.61
CA GLN A 26 -19.37 12.33 -1.92
C GLN A 26 -18.40 12.69 -3.05
N ALA A 27 -17.75 13.85 -2.97
CA ALA A 27 -16.75 14.26 -3.95
C ALA A 27 -15.58 13.26 -4.01
N LEU A 28 -15.09 12.79 -2.85
CA LEU A 28 -14.02 11.81 -2.78
C LEU A 28 -14.44 10.45 -3.37
N LYS A 29 -15.68 10.02 -3.14
CA LYS A 29 -16.21 8.79 -3.71
C LYS A 29 -16.33 8.89 -5.23
N GLU A 30 -16.81 10.01 -5.74
CA GLU A 30 -16.89 10.28 -7.17
C GLU A 30 -15.49 10.30 -7.81
N GLU A 31 -14.49 10.83 -7.11
CA GLU A 31 -13.09 10.83 -7.55
C GLU A 31 -12.50 9.41 -7.56
N GLN A 32 -12.78 8.59 -6.54
CA GLN A 32 -12.37 7.18 -6.53
C GLN A 32 -13.03 6.37 -7.66
N GLU A 33 -14.32 6.61 -7.93
CA GLU A 33 -15.02 6.02 -9.08
C GLU A 33 -14.46 6.52 -10.42
N ALA A 34 -14.02 7.77 -10.50
CA ALA A 34 -13.39 8.32 -11.70
C ALA A 34 -11.99 7.73 -11.91
N ASN A 35 -11.19 7.56 -10.86
CA ASN A 35 -9.85 6.99 -10.95
C ASN A 35 -9.89 5.50 -11.31
N THR A 36 -10.84 4.74 -10.74
CA THR A 36 -11.06 3.34 -11.14
C THR A 36 -11.48 3.20 -12.61
N ARG A 37 -12.29 4.13 -13.14
CA ARG A 37 -12.64 4.17 -14.57
C ARG A 37 -11.46 4.52 -15.46
N ARG A 38 -10.70 5.57 -15.11
CA ARG A 38 -9.48 5.95 -15.83
C ARG A 38 -8.48 4.81 -15.86
N GLU A 39 -8.37 4.06 -14.77
CA GLU A 39 -7.51 2.89 -14.69
C GLU A 39 -7.98 1.75 -15.59
N ALA A 40 -9.28 1.43 -15.57
CA ALA A 40 -9.85 0.44 -16.49
C ALA A 40 -9.60 0.82 -17.96
N GLU A 41 -9.67 2.11 -18.30
CA GLU A 41 -9.36 2.60 -19.65
C GLU A 41 -7.87 2.47 -20.00
N ARG A 42 -6.94 2.74 -19.05
CA ARG A 42 -5.50 2.54 -19.25
C ARG A 42 -5.16 1.06 -19.47
N ILE A 43 -5.72 0.18 -18.66
CA ILE A 43 -5.56 -1.28 -18.78
C ILE A 43 -6.05 -1.74 -20.16
N ALA A 44 -7.26 -1.35 -20.56
CA ALA A 44 -7.83 -1.73 -21.85
C ALA A 44 -7.00 -1.23 -23.05
N GLN A 45 -6.46 0.00 -22.97
CA GLN A 45 -5.59 0.54 -24.02
C GLN A 45 -4.24 -0.17 -24.09
N ARG A 46 -3.72 -0.66 -22.96
CA ARG A 46 -2.45 -1.37 -22.89
C ARG A 46 -2.59 -2.82 -23.34
N GLU A 47 -3.66 -3.51 -22.92
CA GLU A 47 -4.03 -4.84 -23.43
C GLU A 47 -4.19 -4.83 -24.95
N ALA A 48 -4.80 -3.78 -25.52
CA ALA A 48 -4.92 -3.64 -26.97
C ALA A 48 -3.55 -3.52 -27.66
N ARG A 49 -2.60 -2.77 -27.08
CA ARG A 49 -1.22 -2.66 -27.61
C ARG A 49 -0.45 -3.97 -27.50
N ASP A 50 -0.58 -4.66 -26.38
CA ASP A 50 0.11 -5.94 -26.16
C ASP A 50 -0.45 -7.02 -27.09
N GLN A 51 -1.76 -7.02 -27.35
CA GLN A 51 -2.40 -7.89 -28.34
C GLN A 51 -1.92 -7.58 -29.78
N GLU A 52 -1.73 -6.31 -30.13
CA GLU A 52 -1.15 -5.90 -31.41
C GLU A 52 0.33 -6.34 -31.55
N ALA A 53 1.11 -6.27 -30.47
CA ALA A 53 2.50 -6.72 -30.43
C ALA A 53 2.63 -8.26 -30.52
N LEU A 54 1.72 -9.00 -29.85
CA LEU A 54 1.62 -10.45 -29.94
C LEU A 54 1.29 -10.92 -31.36
N ASN A 55 0.41 -10.20 -32.07
CA ASN A 55 0.10 -10.50 -33.47
C ASN A 55 1.27 -10.24 -34.43
N ALA A 56 2.26 -9.43 -34.02
CA ALA A 56 3.40 -9.04 -34.86
C ALA A 56 4.61 -9.99 -34.76
N SER A 57 4.60 -11.01 -33.87
CA SER A 57 5.73 -11.93 -33.72
C SER A 57 5.32 -13.40 -33.50
N ALA A 58 5.61 -14.26 -34.48
CA ALA A 58 5.63 -15.72 -34.33
C ALA A 58 6.65 -16.31 -35.33
N PRO A 59 7.30 -17.48 -35.08
CA PRO A 59 7.08 -18.52 -34.04
C PRO A 59 8.36 -18.78 -33.17
N SER A 60 8.42 -19.58 -32.08
CA SER A 60 8.16 -21.04 -31.97
C SER A 60 8.41 -21.65 -30.55
N SER A 61 7.62 -22.69 -30.24
CA SER A 61 7.84 -23.87 -29.38
C SER A 61 7.58 -23.85 -27.84
N LEU A 62 6.52 -24.62 -27.49
CA LEU A 62 6.35 -25.47 -26.30
C LEU A 62 6.27 -24.81 -24.91
N SER A 63 5.17 -24.10 -24.69
CA SER A 63 4.29 -24.18 -23.52
C SER A 63 2.95 -23.57 -23.98
N PRO A 64 1.77 -23.93 -23.47
CA PRO A 64 0.63 -23.03 -23.68
C PRO A 64 1.09 -21.68 -23.11
N ASP A 65 1.09 -20.60 -23.91
CA ASP A 65 1.57 -19.28 -23.48
C ASP A 65 1.05 -19.03 -22.07
N LEU A 66 1.96 -18.87 -21.09
CA LEU A 66 1.59 -18.84 -19.68
C LEU A 66 0.52 -17.75 -19.42
N GLN A 67 0.56 -16.68 -20.21
CA GLN A 67 -0.44 -15.63 -20.33
C GLN A 67 -1.83 -16.17 -20.71
N VAL A 68 -1.95 -17.05 -21.71
CA VAL A 68 -3.20 -17.71 -22.10
C VAL A 68 -3.72 -18.62 -20.99
N ILE A 69 -2.83 -19.34 -20.28
CA ILE A 69 -3.23 -20.16 -19.13
C ILE A 69 -3.77 -19.28 -18.00
N ALA A 70 -3.07 -18.19 -17.68
CA ALA A 70 -3.44 -17.26 -16.63
C ALA A 70 -4.79 -16.58 -16.94
N ALA A 71 -4.97 -16.07 -18.16
CA ALA A 71 -6.22 -15.47 -18.62
C ALA A 71 -7.39 -16.46 -18.53
N ARG A 72 -7.21 -17.70 -18.97
CA ARG A 72 -8.24 -18.76 -18.84
C ARG A 72 -8.59 -19.10 -17.40
N ARG A 73 -7.67 -18.88 -16.46
CA ARG A 73 -7.85 -19.17 -15.04
C ARG A 73 -8.21 -17.93 -14.21
N GLY A 74 -8.35 -16.76 -14.84
CA GLY A 74 -8.57 -15.49 -14.15
C GLY A 74 -7.47 -15.16 -13.15
N LYS A 75 -6.21 -15.51 -13.46
CA LYS A 75 -5.05 -15.29 -12.57
C LYS A 75 -4.17 -14.17 -13.09
N LEU A 76 -3.57 -13.45 -12.16
CA LEU A 76 -2.61 -12.41 -12.52
C LEU A 76 -1.40 -13.03 -13.22
N PHE A 77 -1.05 -12.43 -14.34
CA PHE A 77 0.17 -12.71 -15.09
C PHE A 77 0.99 -11.43 -15.10
N ALA A 78 2.27 -11.54 -14.78
CA ALA A 78 3.20 -10.42 -14.88
C ALA A 78 4.61 -10.93 -15.21
N THR A 79 5.44 -10.05 -15.71
CA THR A 79 6.84 -10.34 -16.02
C THR A 79 7.72 -9.75 -14.93
N VAL A 80 8.46 -10.60 -14.22
CA VAL A 80 9.43 -10.19 -13.19
C VAL A 80 10.81 -10.41 -13.76
N GLU A 81 11.60 -9.36 -13.96
CA GLU A 81 12.97 -9.45 -14.51
C GLU A 81 13.04 -10.31 -15.79
N ASP A 82 12.15 -10.05 -16.75
CA ASP A 82 11.98 -10.81 -18.00
C ASP A 82 11.54 -12.28 -17.86
N VAL A 83 11.22 -12.73 -16.63
CA VAL A 83 10.64 -14.04 -16.37
C VAL A 83 9.11 -13.92 -16.34
N PRO A 84 8.38 -14.61 -17.23
CA PRO A 84 6.92 -14.65 -17.16
C PRO A 84 6.45 -15.46 -15.94
N VAL A 85 5.63 -14.85 -15.09
CA VAL A 85 5.13 -15.45 -13.84
C VAL A 85 3.60 -15.39 -13.81
N MET A 86 2.97 -16.50 -13.45
CA MET A 86 1.55 -16.57 -13.13
C MET A 86 1.40 -16.67 -11.61
N TYR A 87 0.69 -15.72 -11.01
CA TYR A 87 0.47 -15.67 -9.57
C TYR A 87 -0.79 -16.46 -9.20
N ALA A 88 -0.59 -17.65 -8.63
CA ALA A 88 -1.69 -18.58 -8.34
C ALA A 88 -2.67 -18.05 -7.28
N ASP A 89 -2.16 -17.27 -6.32
CA ASP A 89 -2.89 -16.67 -5.20
C ASP A 89 -3.51 -15.30 -5.51
N VAL A 90 -3.30 -14.77 -6.72
CA VAL A 90 -3.86 -13.50 -7.16
C VAL A 90 -4.93 -13.75 -8.24
N SER A 91 -6.19 -13.66 -7.84
CA SER A 91 -7.32 -13.69 -8.78
C SER A 91 -7.58 -12.29 -9.34
N LEU A 92 -7.86 -12.17 -10.64
CA LEU A 92 -8.14 -10.87 -11.28
C LEU A 92 -9.46 -10.23 -10.82
N ASP A 93 -10.38 -11.04 -10.30
CA ASP A 93 -11.69 -10.57 -9.79
C ASP A 93 -11.62 -10.04 -8.34
N GLU A 94 -10.47 -10.14 -7.68
CA GLU A 94 -10.30 -9.70 -6.29
C GLU A 94 -9.92 -8.22 -6.21
N TRP A 95 -10.40 -7.54 -5.17
CA TRP A 95 -10.20 -6.10 -4.97
C TRP A 95 -8.73 -5.66 -4.98
N TYR A 96 -7.82 -6.57 -4.60
CA TYR A 96 -6.39 -6.29 -4.51
C TYR A 96 -5.63 -6.50 -5.82
N ALA A 97 -6.23 -7.16 -6.81
CA ALA A 97 -5.57 -7.51 -8.06
C ALA A 97 -4.89 -6.33 -8.77
N PRO A 98 -5.54 -5.16 -8.98
CA PRO A 98 -4.90 -4.04 -9.67
C PRO A 98 -3.69 -3.51 -8.89
N TYR A 99 -3.78 -3.44 -7.56
CA TYR A 99 -2.70 -2.92 -6.72
C TYR A 99 -1.50 -3.88 -6.67
N VAL A 100 -1.77 -5.20 -6.66
CA VAL A 100 -0.72 -6.21 -6.74
C VAL A 100 -0.03 -6.17 -8.10
N SER A 101 -0.79 -6.03 -9.20
CA SER A 101 -0.22 -5.84 -10.54
C SER A 101 0.71 -4.63 -10.58
N TYR A 102 0.23 -3.49 -10.07
CA TYR A 102 1.00 -2.25 -10.02
C TYR A 102 2.35 -2.41 -9.30
N VAL A 103 2.37 -2.95 -8.07
CA VAL A 103 3.63 -3.08 -7.33
C VAL A 103 4.60 -4.09 -7.95
N ILE A 104 4.11 -5.05 -8.73
CA ILE A 104 4.97 -5.99 -9.48
C ILE A 104 5.56 -5.30 -10.70
N GLU A 105 4.73 -4.63 -11.51
CA GLU A 105 5.17 -3.96 -12.74
C GLU A 105 6.17 -2.82 -12.46
N GLU A 106 5.98 -2.11 -11.35
CA GLU A 106 6.89 -1.06 -10.90
C GLU A 106 8.14 -1.62 -10.18
N ASN A 107 8.31 -2.95 -10.13
CA ASN A 107 9.42 -3.64 -9.45
C ASN A 107 9.56 -3.27 -7.96
N ILE A 108 8.45 -2.89 -7.32
CA ILE A 108 8.36 -2.60 -5.89
C ILE A 108 8.31 -3.90 -5.08
N ALA A 109 7.65 -4.93 -5.61
CA ALA A 109 7.60 -6.26 -4.99
C ALA A 109 7.44 -7.37 -6.03
N THR A 110 8.15 -8.49 -5.85
CA THR A 110 8.18 -9.62 -6.79
C THR A 110 7.42 -10.85 -6.30
N GLY A 111 6.87 -10.80 -5.08
CA GLY A 111 6.29 -11.97 -4.41
C GLY A 111 7.33 -12.83 -3.71
N TYR A 112 7.04 -14.12 -3.54
CA TYR A 112 7.98 -15.08 -2.97
C TYR A 112 8.89 -15.67 -4.03
N GLU A 113 10.15 -15.80 -3.66
CA GLU A 113 11.19 -16.45 -4.45
C GLU A 113 11.60 -17.77 -3.80
N ASP A 114 12.11 -18.69 -4.59
CA ASP A 114 12.75 -19.91 -4.09
C ASP A 114 14.19 -19.65 -3.60
N GLU A 115 14.85 -20.69 -3.09
CA GLU A 115 16.25 -20.59 -2.60
C GLU A 115 17.25 -20.18 -3.70
N THR A 116 16.85 -20.27 -4.97
CA THR A 116 17.65 -19.88 -6.13
C THR A 116 17.35 -18.47 -6.62
N GLY A 117 16.43 -17.75 -5.95
CA GLY A 117 15.99 -16.40 -6.32
C GLY A 117 14.96 -16.38 -7.44
N LYS A 118 14.35 -17.52 -7.81
CA LYS A 118 13.34 -17.56 -8.87
C LYS A 118 11.94 -17.31 -8.30
N PRO A 119 11.09 -16.53 -8.98
CA PRO A 119 9.72 -16.31 -8.53
C PRO A 119 8.93 -17.62 -8.44
N LYS A 120 8.27 -17.85 -7.29
CA LYS A 120 7.42 -19.02 -7.05
C LYS A 120 6.03 -18.92 -7.69
N GLY A 121 5.64 -17.72 -8.17
CA GLY A 121 4.26 -17.45 -8.60
C GLY A 121 3.28 -17.37 -7.43
N GLU A 122 3.75 -16.93 -6.27
CA GLU A 122 2.94 -16.66 -5.08
C GLU A 122 3.29 -15.26 -4.58
N PHE A 123 2.30 -14.35 -4.50
CA PHE A 123 2.54 -13.01 -3.96
C PHE A 123 2.46 -12.98 -2.43
N GLY A 124 1.67 -13.89 -1.84
CA GLY A 124 1.37 -13.93 -0.41
C GLY A 124 0.31 -12.92 0.01
N VAL A 125 -0.72 -12.67 -0.81
CA VAL A 125 -1.71 -11.58 -0.62
C VAL A 125 -2.28 -11.47 0.81
N GLY A 126 -2.62 -12.60 1.42
CA GLY A 126 -3.18 -12.67 2.78
C GLY A 126 -2.13 -12.80 3.90
N ASN A 127 -0.84 -12.94 3.56
CA ASN A 127 0.21 -13.11 4.55
C ASN A 127 0.53 -11.76 5.21
N PRO A 128 0.79 -11.73 6.52
CA PRO A 128 1.27 -10.53 7.18
C PRO A 128 2.64 -10.14 6.63
N ILE A 129 2.86 -8.84 6.45
CA ILE A 129 4.16 -8.30 6.03
C ILE A 129 5.05 -8.01 7.24
N THR A 130 6.35 -8.23 7.12
CA THR A 130 7.33 -7.90 8.17
C THR A 130 7.82 -6.45 8.08
N TYR A 131 8.43 -5.93 9.15
CA TYR A 131 9.03 -4.59 9.15
C TYR A 131 10.15 -4.46 8.11
N ALA A 132 10.94 -5.51 7.89
CA ALA A 132 11.99 -5.52 6.88
C ALA A 132 11.43 -5.45 5.45
N GLU A 133 10.38 -6.22 5.16
CA GLU A 133 9.74 -6.25 3.84
C GLU A 133 9.06 -4.91 3.51
N VAL A 134 8.31 -4.32 4.45
CA VAL A 134 7.68 -3.02 4.20
C VAL A 134 8.74 -1.93 3.96
N LEU A 135 9.88 -1.97 4.66
CA LEU A 135 10.94 -1.00 4.41
C LEU A 135 11.51 -1.13 3.00
N LYS A 136 11.79 -2.36 2.56
CA LYS A 136 12.27 -2.63 1.21
C LYS A 136 11.28 -2.10 0.18
N MET A 137 9.99 -2.44 0.33
CA MET A 137 8.93 -1.94 -0.56
C MET A 137 8.83 -0.42 -0.54
N ALA A 138 8.87 0.21 0.64
CA ALA A 138 8.82 1.67 0.78
C ALA A 138 9.98 2.34 0.03
N MET A 139 11.21 1.85 0.23
CA MET A 139 12.39 2.38 -0.45
C MET A 139 12.33 2.18 -1.96
N GLN A 140 11.84 1.03 -2.44
CA GLN A 140 11.66 0.76 -3.87
C GLN A 140 10.55 1.61 -4.50
N SER A 141 9.53 1.99 -3.72
CA SER A 141 8.47 2.88 -4.20
C SER A 141 8.88 4.35 -4.28
N SER A 142 9.97 4.74 -3.61
CA SER A 142 10.46 6.12 -3.63
C SER A 142 11.18 6.45 -4.95
N ASP A 143 11.00 7.68 -5.43
CA ASP A 143 11.76 8.18 -6.58
C ASP A 143 13.22 8.52 -6.21
N GLN A 144 13.56 8.45 -4.91
CA GLN A 144 14.91 8.64 -4.41
C GLN A 144 15.77 7.40 -4.65
N THR A 145 16.99 7.61 -5.11
CA THR A 145 17.99 6.53 -5.19
C THR A 145 18.72 6.41 -3.85
N PHE A 146 18.52 5.28 -3.18
CA PHE A 146 19.24 4.95 -1.96
C PHE A 146 20.51 4.17 -2.29
N ASP A 147 21.69 4.71 -1.95
CA ASP A 147 22.93 3.96 -2.04
C ASP A 147 23.06 3.02 -0.83
N LEU A 148 22.66 1.77 -1.04
CA LEU A 148 22.73 0.72 -0.02
C LEU A 148 24.15 0.16 0.17
N ARG A 149 25.14 0.62 -0.62
CA ARG A 149 26.51 0.11 -0.59
C ARG A 149 27.37 0.91 0.37
N GLY A 150 28.32 0.24 1.01
CA GLY A 150 29.31 0.90 1.88
C GLY A 150 28.77 1.47 3.19
N LEU A 151 27.48 1.27 3.49
CA LEU A 151 26.90 1.61 4.77
C LEU A 151 27.53 0.77 5.90
N PRO A 152 27.72 1.34 7.11
CA PRO A 152 28.14 0.55 8.25
C PRO A 152 27.08 -0.51 8.58
N PRO A 153 27.46 -1.64 9.21
CA PRO A 153 26.49 -2.63 9.66
C PRO A 153 25.41 -1.98 10.55
N PRO A 154 24.13 -2.35 10.41
CA PRO A 154 23.06 -1.75 11.19
C PRO A 154 23.26 -2.01 12.68
N ARG A 155 22.84 -1.06 13.52
CA ARG A 155 22.80 -1.24 14.97
C ARG A 155 21.77 -2.30 15.37
N ASN A 156 20.67 -2.36 14.64
CA ASN A 156 19.63 -3.37 14.80
C ASN A 156 20.20 -4.80 14.62
N THR A 157 20.13 -5.61 15.67
CA THR A 157 20.72 -6.95 15.67
C THR A 157 19.92 -7.97 14.87
N SER A 158 18.59 -7.81 14.79
CA SER A 158 17.70 -8.76 14.08
C SER A 158 17.93 -8.80 12.57
N ALA A 159 18.60 -7.78 12.02
CA ALA A 159 18.91 -7.68 10.60
C ALA A 159 20.34 -8.07 10.23
N LYS A 160 21.25 -8.15 11.21
CA LYS A 160 22.66 -8.42 10.94
C LYS A 160 22.81 -9.78 10.26
N GLY A 161 23.52 -9.79 9.13
CA GLY A 161 23.75 -11.02 8.36
C GLY A 161 22.53 -11.51 7.56
N THR A 162 21.45 -10.73 7.49
CA THR A 162 20.27 -11.02 6.67
C THR A 162 20.24 -10.13 5.44
N TRP A 163 19.37 -10.44 4.47
CA TRP A 163 19.12 -9.61 3.28
C TRP A 163 18.69 -8.17 3.64
N ALA A 164 18.07 -7.97 4.82
CA ALA A 164 17.55 -6.68 5.26
C ALA A 164 18.64 -5.75 5.83
N ALA A 165 19.87 -6.23 6.02
CA ALA A 165 20.93 -5.50 6.71
C ALA A 165 21.21 -4.12 6.08
N ALA A 166 21.30 -4.06 4.75
CA ALA A 166 21.63 -2.82 4.04
C ALA A 166 20.45 -1.82 4.07
N TYR A 167 19.22 -2.31 3.91
CA TYR A 167 18.01 -1.49 4.04
C TYR A 167 17.90 -0.88 5.44
N LEU A 168 18.18 -1.66 6.49
CA LEU A 168 18.14 -1.15 7.86
C LEU A 168 19.29 -0.20 8.19
N ALA A 169 20.48 -0.42 7.65
CA ALA A 169 21.55 0.56 7.77
C ALA A 169 21.14 1.91 7.15
N GLN A 170 20.44 1.86 6.01
CA GLN A 170 19.90 3.07 5.38
C GLN A 170 18.77 3.69 6.20
N ALA A 171 17.85 2.91 6.76
CA ALA A 171 16.79 3.42 7.64
C ALA A 171 17.35 4.11 8.88
N GLU A 172 18.42 3.56 9.48
CA GLU A 172 19.13 4.18 10.60
C GLU A 172 19.82 5.48 10.18
N ALA A 173 20.43 5.52 8.99
CA ALA A 173 21.05 6.73 8.44
C ALA A 173 20.03 7.85 8.18
N LEU A 174 18.83 7.49 7.70
CA LEU A 174 17.70 8.39 7.49
C LEU A 174 16.95 8.73 8.79
N SER A 175 17.29 8.06 9.90
CA SER A 175 16.61 8.21 11.19
C SER A 175 15.10 7.94 11.13
N LEU A 176 14.67 6.93 10.35
CA LEU A 176 13.27 6.53 10.25
C LEU A 176 12.73 6.07 11.61
N SER A 177 11.56 6.58 12.02
CA SER A 177 11.11 6.52 13.42
C SER A 177 10.73 5.11 13.89
N VAL A 178 10.31 4.24 12.96
CA VAL A 178 9.87 2.87 13.25
C VAL A 178 11.05 1.95 13.62
N PHE A 179 12.23 2.21 13.06
CA PHE A 179 13.38 1.30 13.03
C PHE A 179 14.39 1.53 14.16
N ALA A 180 13.90 1.52 15.39
CA ALA A 180 14.76 1.54 16.57
C ALA A 180 15.70 0.32 16.63
N PRO A 181 16.90 0.41 17.24
CA PRO A 181 17.84 -0.71 17.33
C PRO A 181 17.30 -1.98 18.01
N SER A 182 16.28 -1.85 18.87
CA SER A 182 15.64 -2.96 19.58
C SER A 182 14.46 -3.59 18.82
N ARG A 183 14.04 -3.02 17.68
CA ARG A 183 12.92 -3.53 16.88
C ARG A 183 13.31 -4.86 16.25
N ASP A 184 12.52 -5.91 16.45
CA ASP A 184 12.69 -7.14 15.68
C ASP A 184 12.04 -6.98 14.31
N VAL A 185 12.87 -6.86 13.27
CA VAL A 185 12.40 -6.49 11.93
C VAL A 185 11.85 -7.67 11.12
N ASN A 186 12.04 -8.89 11.62
CA ASN A 186 11.54 -10.11 11.00
C ASN A 186 10.12 -10.48 11.50
N LYS A 187 9.58 -9.72 12.46
CA LYS A 187 8.20 -9.90 12.93
C LYS A 187 7.21 -9.16 12.02
N PRO A 188 5.94 -9.59 12.00
CA PRO A 188 4.86 -8.83 11.36
C PRO A 188 4.85 -7.36 11.80
N ALA A 189 4.79 -6.46 10.82
CA ALA A 189 4.62 -5.03 11.04
C ALA A 189 3.16 -4.71 11.36
N THR A 190 2.96 -3.77 12.28
CA THR A 190 1.61 -3.29 12.60
C THR A 190 1.11 -2.33 11.51
N ARG A 191 -0.20 -2.20 11.38
CA ARG A 191 -0.86 -1.27 10.45
C ARG A 191 -0.30 0.16 10.60
N GLY A 192 -0.20 0.64 11.83
CA GLY A 192 0.35 1.98 12.11
C GLY A 192 1.82 2.12 11.72
N ALA A 193 2.64 1.09 11.99
CA ALA A 193 4.05 1.12 11.63
C ALA A 193 4.29 1.09 10.12
N VAL A 194 3.48 0.33 9.37
CA VAL A 194 3.53 0.32 7.90
C VAL A 194 3.24 1.70 7.33
N ILE A 195 2.17 2.34 7.80
CA ILE A 195 1.79 3.68 7.32
C ILE A 195 2.85 4.71 7.67
N GLN A 196 3.33 4.72 8.92
CA GLN A 196 4.41 5.60 9.34
C GLN A 196 5.65 5.42 8.43
N THR A 197 6.05 4.17 8.17
CA THR A 197 7.22 3.86 7.32
C THR A 197 7.03 4.41 5.91
N LEU A 198 5.87 4.14 5.29
CA LEU A 198 5.59 4.57 3.93
C LEU A 198 5.59 6.10 3.80
N LEU A 199 4.91 6.79 4.71
CA LEU A 199 4.83 8.26 4.68
C LEU A 199 6.22 8.89 4.92
N GLU A 200 7.02 8.37 5.84
CA GLU A 200 8.37 8.89 6.09
C GLU A 200 9.30 8.70 4.89
N VAL A 201 9.32 7.49 4.31
CA VAL A 201 10.22 7.17 3.18
C VAL A 201 9.82 7.93 1.92
N LEU A 202 8.52 8.16 1.71
CA LEU A 202 7.98 8.89 0.56
C LEU A 202 7.88 10.40 0.81
N GLY A 203 8.34 10.88 1.97
CA GLY A 203 8.44 12.31 2.28
C GLY A 203 7.10 13.01 2.54
N ILE A 204 6.05 12.27 2.88
CA ILE A 204 4.73 12.83 3.20
C ILE A 204 4.72 13.30 4.67
N PRO A 205 4.46 14.59 4.94
CA PRO A 205 4.50 15.12 6.30
C PRO A 205 3.42 14.53 7.21
N THR A 206 3.81 13.99 8.36
CA THR A 206 2.91 13.35 9.34
C THR A 206 2.52 14.27 10.52
N GLY A 207 2.82 15.57 10.47
CA GLY A 207 2.69 16.49 11.60
C GLY A 207 1.32 17.18 11.78
N ALA A 208 0.32 16.86 10.96
CA ALA A 208 -0.98 17.52 11.01
C ALA A 208 -1.76 17.13 12.28
N LYS A 209 -2.20 18.13 13.06
CA LYS A 209 -3.10 17.93 14.20
C LYS A 209 -4.56 17.96 13.72
N ALA A 210 -5.02 16.87 13.14
CA ALA A 210 -6.44 16.65 12.89
C ALA A 210 -7.01 15.67 13.93
N PRO A 211 -8.30 15.81 14.31
CA PRO A 211 -8.93 14.84 15.18
C PRO A 211 -8.95 13.46 14.52
N SER A 212 -8.59 12.42 15.27
CA SER A 212 -8.74 11.03 14.82
C SER A 212 -10.23 10.70 14.63
N PRO A 213 -10.64 10.12 13.49
CA PRO A 213 -11.98 9.60 13.32
C PRO A 213 -12.19 8.23 13.99
N PHE A 214 -11.13 7.63 14.53
CA PHE A 214 -11.15 6.28 15.09
C PHE A 214 -11.16 6.29 16.63
N GLU A 215 -12.05 5.49 17.20
CA GLU A 215 -12.26 5.34 18.65
C GLU A 215 -11.10 4.59 19.33
N ASP A 216 -10.47 3.66 18.61
CA ASP A 216 -9.34 2.85 19.08
C ASP A 216 -7.96 3.47 18.79
N LEU A 217 -7.93 4.72 18.33
CA LEU A 217 -6.70 5.47 18.06
C LEU A 217 -6.61 6.72 18.95
N PRO A 218 -6.06 6.60 20.16
CA PRO A 218 -5.89 7.76 21.03
C PRO A 218 -4.82 8.72 20.49
N ASN A 219 -4.97 10.03 20.74
CA ASN A 219 -4.06 11.06 20.22
C ASN A 219 -2.59 10.91 20.64
N ASN A 220 -2.31 10.14 21.71
CA ASN A 220 -0.96 9.86 22.19
C ASN A 220 -0.36 8.57 21.62
N HIS A 221 -1.10 7.85 20.77
CA HIS A 221 -0.58 6.66 20.09
C HIS A 221 0.57 7.07 19.15
N PRO A 222 1.71 6.32 19.13
CA PRO A 222 2.91 6.73 18.40
C PRO A 222 2.69 6.94 16.90
N TYR A 223 1.76 6.20 16.31
CA TYR A 223 1.42 6.27 14.88
C TYR A 223 0.14 7.08 14.58
N ALA A 224 -0.49 7.71 15.59
CA ALA A 224 -1.72 8.48 15.38
C ALA A 224 -1.57 9.57 14.31
N PRO A 225 -0.50 10.39 14.30
CA PRO A 225 -0.37 11.44 13.29
C PRO A 225 -0.29 10.89 11.86
N ALA A 226 0.47 9.81 11.63
CA ALA A 226 0.57 9.18 10.32
C ALA A 226 -0.73 8.53 9.86
N ILE A 227 -1.45 7.84 10.76
CA ILE A 227 -2.74 7.22 10.43
C ILE A 227 -3.77 8.29 10.08
N VAL A 228 -3.83 9.38 10.84
CA VAL A 228 -4.75 10.50 10.56
C VAL A 228 -4.43 11.13 9.21
N VAL A 229 -3.16 11.41 8.92
CA VAL A 229 -2.75 11.94 7.61
C VAL A 229 -3.10 10.98 6.47
N ALA A 230 -2.82 9.69 6.62
CA ALA A 230 -3.16 8.70 5.61
C ALA A 230 -4.67 8.59 5.38
N THR A 231 -5.47 8.75 6.44
CA THR A 231 -6.93 8.76 6.35
C THR A 231 -7.43 10.01 5.62
N THR A 232 -6.88 11.19 5.95
CA THR A 232 -7.21 12.46 5.28
C THR A 232 -6.93 12.42 3.79
N TYR A 233 -5.84 11.77 3.37
CA TYR A 233 -5.50 11.58 1.95
C TYR A 233 -6.23 10.40 1.28
N GLY A 234 -7.13 9.70 1.99
CA GLY A 234 -7.86 8.56 1.43
C GLY A 234 -7.01 7.32 1.16
N LEU A 235 -5.79 7.27 1.71
CA LEU A 235 -4.86 6.13 1.56
C LEU A 235 -5.33 4.92 2.37
N VAL A 236 -6.04 5.17 3.47
CA VAL A 236 -6.65 4.17 4.37
C VAL A 236 -8.02 4.64 4.86
N SER A 237 -8.92 3.70 5.17
CA SER A 237 -10.31 4.01 5.57
C SER A 237 -10.68 3.54 6.99
N GLY A 238 -9.85 2.71 7.63
CA GLY A 238 -10.25 1.96 8.82
C GLY A 238 -11.22 0.81 8.51
N ASP A 239 -11.80 0.23 9.55
CA ASP A 239 -12.69 -0.91 9.45
C ASP A 239 -14.08 -0.52 8.95
N LEU A 240 -14.62 -1.36 8.06
CA LEU A 240 -15.95 -1.23 7.51
C LEU A 240 -16.80 -2.45 7.91
N ASP A 241 -18.10 -2.24 8.09
CA ASP A 241 -19.05 -3.34 8.20
C ASP A 241 -19.27 -4.04 6.85
N ALA A 242 -20.05 -5.14 6.84
CA ALA A 242 -20.35 -5.89 5.61
C ALA A 242 -21.14 -5.09 4.56
N SER A 243 -21.72 -3.94 4.95
CA SER A 243 -22.44 -3.03 4.05
C SER A 243 -21.57 -1.87 3.57
N GLY A 244 -20.30 -1.81 4.00
CA GLY A 244 -19.35 -0.74 3.66
C GLY A 244 -19.44 0.50 4.55
N ASN A 245 -20.14 0.45 5.69
CA ASN A 245 -20.21 1.60 6.60
C ASN A 245 -19.01 1.61 7.56
N PRO A 246 -18.45 2.79 7.89
CA PRO A 246 -17.37 2.90 8.87
C PRO A 246 -17.74 2.37 10.26
N LEU A 247 -16.87 1.55 10.85
CA LEU A 247 -16.96 1.08 12.23
C LEU A 247 -16.22 2.00 13.23
N ASN A 248 -15.56 3.05 12.73
CA ASN A 248 -14.71 3.96 13.51
C ASN A 248 -13.60 3.24 14.30
N THR A 249 -13.14 2.09 13.83
CA THR A 249 -11.95 1.38 14.36
C THR A 249 -10.88 1.27 13.30
N PHE A 250 -9.61 1.24 13.71
CA PHE A 250 -8.46 1.20 12.81
C PHE A 250 -7.52 0.01 13.06
N ARG A 251 -7.42 -0.41 14.32
CA ARG A 251 -6.57 -1.48 14.85
C ARG A 251 -5.07 -1.22 14.60
N PRO A 252 -4.52 -0.10 15.11
CA PRO A 252 -3.19 0.37 14.73
C PRO A 252 -2.04 -0.59 15.08
N ASP A 253 -2.25 -1.47 16.06
CA ASP A 253 -1.29 -2.47 16.53
C ASP A 253 -1.48 -3.86 15.90
N ASP A 254 -2.54 -4.07 15.12
CA ASP A 254 -2.77 -5.33 14.41
C ASP A 254 -1.79 -5.46 13.23
N PRO A 255 -1.38 -6.69 12.85
CA PRO A 255 -0.69 -6.93 11.60
C PRO A 255 -1.50 -6.51 10.38
N ILE A 256 -0.81 -6.15 9.30
CA ILE A 256 -1.40 -5.85 7.99
C ILE A 256 -0.90 -6.84 6.95
N ASN A 257 -1.76 -7.23 6.01
CA ASN A 257 -1.38 -8.17 4.97
C ASN A 257 -0.73 -7.47 3.76
N ARG A 258 -0.07 -8.27 2.91
CA ARG A 258 0.67 -7.77 1.74
C ARG A 258 -0.23 -7.12 0.68
N ALA A 259 -1.47 -7.59 0.50
CA ALA A 259 -2.42 -6.98 -0.42
C ALA A 259 -2.85 -5.57 0.00
N GLU A 260 -3.11 -5.37 1.29
CA GLU A 260 -3.41 -4.05 1.85
C GLU A 260 -2.22 -3.09 1.71
N VAL A 261 -0.99 -3.57 1.96
CA VAL A 261 0.21 -2.74 1.76
C VAL A 261 0.41 -2.36 0.29
N ALA A 262 0.18 -3.30 -0.65
CA ALA A 262 0.25 -3.01 -2.07
C ALA A 262 -0.75 -1.91 -2.47
N LYS A 263 -1.99 -1.97 -1.95
CA LYS A 263 -2.98 -0.90 -2.14
C LYS A 263 -2.50 0.45 -1.61
N ILE A 264 -1.99 0.50 -0.38
CA ILE A 264 -1.53 1.77 0.22
C ILE A 264 -0.39 2.37 -0.62
N ILE A 265 0.58 1.56 -1.04
CA ILE A 265 1.69 2.02 -1.89
C ILE A 265 1.18 2.57 -3.21
N ALA A 266 0.29 1.84 -3.90
CA ALA A 266 -0.27 2.27 -5.17
C ALA A 266 -1.00 3.61 -5.04
N LEU A 267 -1.83 3.77 -4.00
CA LEU A 267 -2.53 5.02 -3.73
C LEU A 267 -1.58 6.18 -3.39
N ILE A 268 -0.50 5.92 -2.65
CA ILE A 268 0.52 6.96 -2.39
C ILE A 268 1.20 7.37 -3.70
N LYS A 269 1.57 6.43 -4.55
CA LYS A 269 2.20 6.74 -5.85
C LYS A 269 1.28 7.54 -6.76
N GLU A 270 -0.02 7.24 -6.74
CA GLU A 270 -1.03 8.03 -7.46
C GLU A 270 -1.14 9.45 -6.89
N LEU A 271 -1.12 9.61 -5.57
CA LEU A 271 -1.16 10.92 -4.92
C LEU A 271 0.04 11.83 -5.26
N LEU A 272 1.21 11.25 -5.54
CA LEU A 272 2.46 11.99 -5.80
C LEU A 272 2.66 12.36 -7.28
N GLN A 273 1.81 11.88 -8.19
CA GLN A 273 1.85 12.19 -9.63
C GLN A 273 1.12 13.49 -9.96
#